data_AF-A0A2I0K0J4-F1
#
_entry.id   AF-A0A2I0K0J4-F1
#
_cell.length_a   1.000
_cell.length_b   1.000
_cell.length_c   1.000
_cell.angle_alpha   90.00
_cell.angle_beta   90.00
_cell.angle_gamma   90.00
#
_symmetry.space_group_name_H-M   'P 1'
#
loop_
_entity.id
_entity.type
_entity.pdbx_description
1 polymer ?
#
loop_
_entity_poly.entity_id
_entity_poly.type
_entity_poly.pdbx_seq_one_letter_code
_entity_poly.pdbx_strand_id
1 'polypeptide(L)'
;MAESRFPDKYFVSNHMDSSYSIRSAIQRFTFPYLRRCLLLWKLVNSSTPAPFSDMNRELDATFQAMDNMDESSDVLELRGVQELEKMFKIPSVDIVLKDQNIRHLVQRWFHHLFKEFELNRFKWVVHCTRASPFKLMELPHVYQDLLRRYIKQRCPDCNSVLEEPALCLLCGRLCSPTWKPCCRESGCQAHSTACGAGTGVFLMIRRTTILLQRSARQAPWPSPYLDAFGEEDIEMHRGKPLYLNEERYAALNYMVASHGFDRSSKVLRQTTLGAFLL
;
A
#
# COMPACT_ATOMS: atom_id res chain seq x y z
N MET A 1 5.75 -34.24 -21.85
CA MET A 1 4.80 -33.23 -22.33
C MET A 1 3.46 -33.46 -21.66
N ALA A 2 3.18 -32.68 -20.62
CA ALA A 2 1.86 -32.47 -20.05
C ALA A 2 1.97 -31.14 -19.32
N GLU A 3 1.71 -30.04 -20.02
CA GLU A 3 1.68 -28.70 -19.41
C GLU A 3 0.49 -28.67 -18.46
N SER A 4 0.76 -28.84 -17.16
CA SER A 4 -0.25 -28.72 -16.13
C SER A 4 -0.65 -27.25 -16.02
N ARG A 5 -1.84 -26.92 -16.52
CA ARG A 5 -2.52 -25.61 -16.40
C ARG A 5 -2.92 -25.24 -14.95
N PHE A 6 -2.21 -25.76 -13.96
CA PHE A 6 -2.47 -25.54 -12.53
C PHE A 6 -1.99 -24.16 -12.02
N PRO A 7 -0.82 -23.61 -12.45
CA PRO A 7 -0.33 -22.33 -11.92
C PRO A 7 -1.22 -21.13 -12.25
N ASP A 8 -1.79 -21.09 -13.46
CA ASP A 8 -2.55 -19.93 -13.96
C ASP A 8 -3.83 -19.64 -13.16
N LYS A 9 -4.31 -20.61 -12.37
CA LYS A 9 -5.50 -20.45 -11.51
C LYS A 9 -5.19 -19.74 -10.19
N TYR A 10 -3.92 -19.72 -9.75
CA TYR A 10 -3.53 -19.24 -8.42
C TYR A 10 -2.58 -18.04 -8.45
N PHE A 11 -1.93 -17.79 -9.59
CA PHE A 11 -1.02 -16.67 -9.78
C PHE A 11 -1.59 -15.68 -10.78
N VAL A 12 -1.83 -14.46 -10.33
CA VAL A 12 -2.24 -13.34 -11.19
C VAL A 12 -1.20 -12.24 -11.05
N SER A 13 -0.55 -11.88 -12.17
CA SER A 13 0.33 -10.72 -12.23
C SER A 13 -0.24 -9.68 -13.17
N ASN A 14 -0.58 -8.50 -12.64
CA ASN A 14 -1.00 -7.34 -13.43
C ASN A 14 0.17 -6.65 -14.14
N HIS A 15 1.37 -7.24 -14.08
CA HIS A 15 2.64 -6.58 -14.41
C HIS A 15 3.60 -7.46 -15.22
N MET A 16 3.17 -8.66 -15.60
CA MET A 16 3.93 -9.57 -16.46
C MET A 16 3.16 -9.68 -17.78
N ASP A 17 3.59 -8.95 -18.80
CA ASP A 17 3.18 -9.27 -20.17
C ASP A 17 3.85 -10.59 -20.60
N SER A 18 3.21 -11.34 -21.49
CA SER A 18 3.73 -12.58 -22.08
C SER A 18 5.04 -12.41 -22.87
N SER A 19 5.54 -11.17 -23.01
CA SER A 19 6.76 -10.79 -23.69
C SER A 19 8.01 -10.76 -22.79
N TYR A 20 7.87 -10.82 -21.45
CA TYR A 20 9.02 -10.71 -20.55
C TYR A 20 9.82 -12.02 -20.46
N SER A 21 11.15 -11.93 -20.60
CA SER A 21 12.04 -13.05 -20.28
C SER A 21 12.06 -13.33 -18.78
N ILE A 22 12.23 -14.60 -18.38
CA ILE A 22 12.36 -15.02 -16.96
C ILE A 22 13.45 -14.20 -16.25
N ARG A 23 14.54 -13.90 -16.96
CA ARG A 23 15.64 -13.05 -16.47
C ARG A 23 15.14 -11.66 -16.09
N SER A 24 14.42 -10.99 -16.99
CA SER A 24 13.87 -9.65 -16.77
C SER A 24 12.91 -9.64 -15.57
N ALA A 25 12.08 -10.68 -15.42
CA ALA A 25 11.20 -10.82 -14.27
C ALA A 25 11.99 -10.92 -12.96
N ILE A 26 12.98 -11.82 -12.86
CA ILE A 26 13.81 -11.98 -11.66
C ILE A 26 14.49 -10.67 -11.27
N GLN A 27 15.15 -10.01 -12.23
CA GLN A 27 15.84 -8.74 -11.99
C GLN A 27 14.88 -7.68 -11.45
N ARG A 28 13.68 -7.61 -12.03
CA ARG A 28 12.68 -6.62 -11.65
C ARG A 28 12.08 -6.86 -10.27
N PHE A 29 11.80 -8.11 -9.91
CA PHE A 29 11.31 -8.45 -8.56
C PHE A 29 12.41 -8.35 -7.49
N THR A 30 13.68 -8.47 -7.88
CA THR A 30 14.83 -8.35 -6.96
C THR A 30 15.20 -6.89 -6.69
N PHE A 31 14.89 -5.98 -7.62
CA PHE A 31 15.30 -4.58 -7.54
C PHE A 31 14.95 -3.86 -6.23
N PRO A 32 13.70 -3.94 -5.71
CA PRO A 32 13.36 -3.22 -4.49
C PRO A 32 14.09 -3.74 -3.27
N TYR A 33 14.43 -5.03 -3.25
CA TYR A 33 15.25 -5.63 -2.20
C TYR A 33 16.68 -5.08 -2.27
N LEU A 34 17.31 -5.04 -3.45
CA LEU A 34 18.66 -4.48 -3.60
C LEU A 34 18.72 -2.99 -3.24
N ARG A 35 17.68 -2.21 -3.58
CA ARG A 35 17.55 -0.81 -3.15
C ARG A 35 17.54 -0.69 -1.62
N ARG A 36 16.78 -1.55 -0.92
CA ARG A 36 16.77 -1.58 0.56
C ARG A 36 18.12 -1.99 1.14
N CYS A 37 18.80 -2.97 0.55
CA CYS A 37 20.16 -3.33 0.94
C CYS A 37 21.13 -2.16 0.79
N LEU A 38 21.00 -1.36 -0.28
CA LEU A 38 21.83 -0.16 -0.48
C LEU A 38 21.56 0.88 0.60
N LEU A 39 20.30 1.16 0.91
CA LEU A 39 19.94 2.09 1.96
C LEU A 39 20.50 1.64 3.32
N LEU A 40 20.36 0.36 3.65
CA LEU A 40 20.92 -0.20 4.89
C LEU A 40 22.45 -0.11 4.90
N TRP A 41 23.11 -0.48 3.81
CA TRP A 41 24.56 -0.38 3.69
C TRP A 41 25.04 1.07 3.85
N LYS A 42 24.34 2.04 3.26
CA LYS A 42 24.63 3.46 3.46
C LYS A 42 24.46 3.86 4.93
N LEU A 43 23.35 3.50 5.57
CA LEU A 43 23.09 3.80 6.99
C LEU A 43 24.15 3.23 7.93
N VAL A 44 24.59 1.99 7.67
CA VAL A 44 25.61 1.31 8.50
C VAL A 44 26.99 1.92 8.31
N ASN A 45 27.32 2.37 7.10
CA ASN A 45 28.66 2.88 6.76
C ASN A 45 28.75 4.40 6.74
N SER A 46 27.64 5.12 6.94
CA SER A 46 27.64 6.57 7.05
C SER A 46 27.93 7.01 8.49
N SER A 47 29.00 7.79 8.69
CA SER A 47 29.28 8.48 9.97
C SER A 47 28.39 9.70 10.22
N THR A 48 27.40 9.95 9.37
CA THR A 48 26.52 11.11 9.48
C THR A 48 25.41 10.85 10.50
N PRO A 49 25.17 11.76 11.47
CA PRO A 49 24.07 11.65 12.41
C PRO A 49 22.71 11.67 11.68
N ALA A 50 21.70 11.05 12.30
CA ALA A 50 20.40 10.74 11.70
C ALA A 50 19.73 11.94 10.96
N PRO A 51 19.02 11.67 9.85
CA PRO A 51 18.69 12.66 8.82
C PRO A 51 17.38 13.42 9.11
N PHE A 52 17.25 14.04 10.28
CA PHE A 52 16.12 14.95 10.54
C PHE A 52 16.39 16.40 10.11
N SER A 53 17.37 16.63 9.23
CA SER A 53 17.54 17.90 8.52
C SER A 53 17.90 17.64 7.05
N ASP A 54 16.92 17.80 6.16
CA ASP A 54 17.12 18.18 4.74
C ASP A 54 17.86 17.25 3.76
N MET A 55 17.82 15.92 3.95
CA MET A 55 18.35 14.97 2.96
C MET A 55 17.27 14.30 2.08
N ASN A 56 16.22 15.03 1.73
CA ASN A 56 15.31 14.63 0.64
C ASN A 56 15.83 15.07 -0.74
N ARG A 57 16.89 15.87 -0.84
CA ARG A 57 17.30 16.47 -2.13
C ARG A 57 18.29 15.65 -2.96
N GLU A 58 19.19 14.87 -2.37
CA GLU A 58 20.28 14.25 -3.16
C GLU A 58 19.91 12.90 -3.78
N LEU A 59 19.13 12.06 -3.08
CA LEU A 59 18.68 10.79 -3.66
C LEU A 59 17.62 11.03 -4.74
N ASP A 60 16.66 11.94 -4.46
CA ASP A 60 15.68 12.37 -5.44
C ASP A 60 16.35 13.07 -6.62
N ALA A 61 17.36 13.93 -6.44
CA ALA A 61 18.06 14.56 -7.57
C ALA A 61 18.80 13.56 -8.48
N THR A 62 19.34 12.47 -7.92
CA THR A 62 20.04 11.45 -8.73
C THR A 62 19.07 10.62 -9.57
N PHE A 63 17.85 10.40 -9.07
CA PHE A 63 16.80 9.69 -9.81
C PHE A 63 15.92 10.64 -10.66
N GLN A 64 15.71 11.90 -10.26
CA GLN A 64 15.00 12.94 -11.01
C GLN A 64 15.82 13.48 -12.18
N ALA A 65 17.16 13.51 -12.09
CA ALA A 65 18.00 13.84 -13.25
C ALA A 65 17.85 12.82 -14.40
N MET A 66 17.37 11.61 -14.10
CA MET A 66 17.09 10.55 -15.07
C MET A 66 15.65 10.57 -15.62
N ASP A 67 14.72 11.26 -14.95
CA ASP A 67 13.32 11.47 -15.40
C ASP A 67 13.19 12.57 -16.47
N ASN A 68 14.29 13.28 -16.78
CA ASN A 68 14.33 14.31 -17.83
C ASN A 68 14.59 13.75 -19.24
N MET A 69 14.52 12.44 -19.42
CA MET A 69 14.60 11.75 -20.71
C MET A 69 13.35 10.90 -20.90
N ASP A 70 12.75 10.97 -22.08
CA ASP A 70 11.63 10.15 -22.56
C ASP A 70 12.05 8.67 -22.71
N GLU A 71 12.56 8.07 -21.63
CA GLU A 71 12.97 6.68 -21.52
C GLU A 71 11.91 5.97 -20.67
N SER A 72 11.32 4.89 -21.18
CA SER A 72 10.29 4.17 -20.43
C SER A 72 10.79 3.80 -19.03
N SER A 73 9.97 4.01 -17.99
CA SER A 73 10.28 3.70 -16.58
C SER A 73 10.95 2.33 -16.39
N ASP A 74 10.58 1.35 -17.22
CA ASP A 74 11.15 0.01 -17.28
C ASP A 74 12.66 -0.06 -17.58
N VAL A 75 13.16 0.77 -18.50
CA VAL A 75 14.57 0.80 -18.93
C VAL A 75 15.44 1.41 -17.84
N LEU A 76 14.94 2.45 -17.18
CA LEU A 76 15.58 3.10 -16.04
C LEU A 76 15.70 2.16 -14.83
N GLU A 77 14.62 1.41 -14.52
CA GLU A 77 14.65 0.38 -13.47
C GLU A 77 15.70 -0.70 -13.76
N LEU A 78 15.74 -1.23 -14.99
CA LEU A 78 16.66 -2.30 -15.36
C LEU A 78 18.13 -1.84 -15.28
N ARG A 79 18.42 -0.59 -15.66
CA ARG A 79 19.75 0.02 -15.50
C ARG A 79 20.15 0.09 -14.03
N GLY A 80 19.25 0.55 -13.16
CA GLY A 80 19.49 0.61 -11.72
C GLY A 80 19.75 -0.76 -11.08
N VAL A 81 19.08 -1.83 -11.57
CA VAL A 81 19.36 -3.20 -11.10
C VAL A 81 20.81 -3.59 -11.41
N GLN A 82 21.27 -3.37 -12.63
CA GLN A 82 22.61 -3.77 -13.06
C GLN A 82 23.72 -3.04 -12.28
N GLU A 83 23.50 -1.78 -11.93
CA GLU A 83 24.43 -1.02 -11.08
C GLU A 83 24.51 -1.61 -9.67
N LEU A 84 23.36 -1.94 -9.07
CA LEU A 84 23.31 -2.57 -7.74
C LEU A 84 23.91 -3.98 -7.75
N GLU A 85 23.63 -4.79 -8.78
CA GLU A 85 24.23 -6.10 -8.95
C GLU A 85 25.76 -6.02 -8.99
N LYS A 86 26.32 -5.06 -9.75
CA LYS A 86 27.76 -4.81 -9.80
C LYS A 86 28.31 -4.36 -8.45
N MET A 87 27.64 -3.42 -7.78
CA MET A 87 28.06 -2.90 -6.48
C MET A 87 28.09 -4.00 -5.41
N PHE A 88 27.05 -4.83 -5.33
CA PHE A 88 26.96 -5.94 -4.38
C PHE A 88 27.72 -7.19 -4.82
N LYS A 89 28.40 -7.15 -5.97
CA LYS A 89 29.11 -8.30 -6.56
C LYS A 89 28.20 -9.52 -6.74
N ILE A 90 26.94 -9.28 -7.10
CA ILE A 90 25.96 -10.33 -7.36
C ILE A 90 26.25 -10.91 -8.74
N PRO A 91 26.44 -12.25 -8.87
CA PRO A 91 26.61 -12.90 -10.16
C PRO A 91 25.40 -12.68 -11.07
N SER A 92 25.61 -12.70 -12.39
CA SER A 92 24.49 -12.56 -13.31
C SER A 92 23.44 -13.65 -13.09
N VAL A 93 22.17 -13.31 -13.34
CA VAL A 93 21.05 -14.23 -13.19
C VAL A 93 21.27 -15.53 -13.99
N ASP A 94 21.91 -15.46 -15.15
CA ASP A 94 22.22 -16.65 -15.96
C ASP A 94 23.16 -17.64 -15.25
N ILE A 95 24.12 -17.13 -14.47
CA ILE A 95 25.05 -17.96 -13.68
C ILE A 95 24.30 -18.56 -12.49
N VAL A 96 23.53 -17.74 -11.78
CA VAL A 96 22.70 -18.17 -10.62
C VAL A 96 21.71 -19.25 -11.04
N LEU A 97 21.06 -19.08 -12.19
CA LEU A 97 20.10 -20.06 -12.73
C LEU A 97 20.77 -21.33 -13.28
N LYS A 98 22.08 -21.34 -13.51
CA LYS A 98 22.83 -22.54 -13.93
C LYS A 98 23.40 -23.32 -12.74
N ASP A 99 23.48 -22.71 -11.57
CA ASP A 99 23.98 -23.38 -10.36
C ASP A 99 23.07 -24.54 -9.95
N GLN A 100 23.68 -25.71 -9.73
CA GLN A 100 22.97 -26.96 -9.48
C GLN A 100 22.35 -27.02 -8.09
N ASN A 101 22.99 -26.40 -7.09
CA ASN A 101 22.47 -26.36 -5.73
C ASN A 101 21.26 -25.42 -5.64
N ILE A 102 21.35 -24.25 -6.28
CA ILE A 102 20.24 -23.29 -6.35
C ILE A 102 19.06 -23.90 -7.09
N ARG A 103 19.28 -24.59 -8.21
CA ARG A 103 18.21 -25.32 -8.91
C ARG A 103 17.49 -26.31 -8.02
N HIS A 104 18.24 -27.12 -7.26
CA HIS A 104 17.65 -28.10 -6.35
C HIS A 104 16.89 -27.42 -5.20
N LEU A 105 17.39 -26.31 -4.67
CA LEU A 105 16.68 -25.50 -3.66
C LEU A 105 15.37 -24.94 -4.21
N VAL A 106 15.40 -24.33 -5.39
CA VAL A 106 14.24 -23.76 -6.07
C VAL A 106 13.20 -24.85 -6.37
N GLN A 107 13.62 -26.03 -6.83
CA GLN A 107 12.74 -27.18 -7.02
C GLN A 107 12.05 -27.61 -5.72
N ARG A 108 12.79 -27.64 -4.60
CA ARG A 108 12.20 -27.95 -3.28
C ARG A 108 11.18 -26.89 -2.84
N TRP A 109 11.46 -25.61 -3.08
CA TRP A 109 10.51 -24.52 -2.80
C TRP A 109 9.25 -24.66 -3.62
N PHE A 110 9.37 -24.92 -4.93
CA PHE A 110 8.20 -25.19 -5.78
C PHE A 110 7.42 -26.40 -5.28
N HIS A 111 8.08 -27.51 -4.96
CA HIS A 111 7.40 -28.69 -4.45
C HIS A 111 6.62 -28.40 -3.16
N HIS A 112 7.23 -27.69 -2.20
CA HIS A 112 6.55 -27.28 -0.97
C HIS A 112 5.37 -26.35 -1.25
N LEU A 113 5.56 -25.36 -2.13
CA LEU A 113 4.52 -24.41 -2.52
C LEU A 113 3.33 -25.14 -3.15
N PHE A 114 3.57 -26.03 -4.11
CA PHE A 114 2.51 -26.84 -4.75
C PHE A 114 1.74 -27.68 -3.75
N LYS A 115 2.45 -28.35 -2.83
CA LYS A 115 1.82 -29.18 -1.79
C LYS A 115 0.88 -28.36 -0.89
N GLU A 116 1.24 -27.14 -0.53
CA GLU A 116 0.37 -26.27 0.27
C GLU A 116 -0.88 -25.80 -0.50
N PHE A 117 -0.81 -25.63 -1.82
CA PHE A 117 -1.96 -25.32 -2.67
C PHE A 117 -2.89 -26.52 -2.86
N GLU A 118 -2.35 -27.72 -3.07
CA GLU A 118 -3.14 -28.96 -3.17
C GLU A 118 -3.96 -29.22 -1.89
N LEU A 119 -3.40 -28.87 -0.73
CA LEU A 119 -4.08 -28.95 0.56
C LEU A 119 -5.14 -27.85 0.78
N ASN A 120 -5.35 -26.96 -0.21
CA ASN A 120 -6.33 -25.86 -0.17
C ASN A 120 -6.21 -24.96 1.08
N ARG A 121 -5.01 -24.90 1.69
CA ARG A 121 -4.73 -24.07 2.87
C ARG A 121 -4.75 -22.57 2.54
N PHE A 122 -4.50 -22.22 1.28
CA PHE A 122 -4.62 -20.88 0.76
C PHE A 122 -5.91 -20.74 -0.05
N LYS A 123 -6.89 -19.99 0.49
CA LYS A 123 -8.14 -19.62 -0.22
C LYS A 123 -8.01 -18.37 -1.09
N TRP A 124 -6.80 -17.81 -1.26
CA TRP A 124 -6.59 -16.51 -1.89
C TRP A 124 -5.60 -16.63 -3.06
N VAL A 125 -5.83 -15.82 -4.10
CA VAL A 125 -4.93 -15.69 -5.25
C VAL A 125 -3.63 -15.02 -4.80
N VAL A 126 -2.49 -15.60 -5.17
CA VAL A 126 -1.18 -15.00 -4.92
C VAL A 126 -0.90 -13.98 -6.02
N HIS A 127 -0.91 -12.71 -5.64
CA HIS A 127 -0.54 -11.62 -6.53
C HIS A 127 0.96 -11.37 -6.43
N CYS A 128 1.70 -11.69 -7.50
CA CYS A 128 3.07 -11.22 -7.65
C CYS A 128 3.06 -9.75 -8.05
N THR A 129 2.89 -8.88 -7.06
CA THR A 129 3.00 -7.43 -7.20
C THR A 129 4.45 -7.00 -7.04
N ARG A 130 4.93 -6.10 -7.91
CA ARG A 130 6.21 -5.42 -7.72
C ARG A 130 6.18 -4.71 -6.37
N ALA A 131 7.33 -4.55 -5.71
CA ALA A 131 7.39 -3.68 -4.54
C ALA A 131 7.32 -2.22 -5.03
N SER A 132 6.09 -1.72 -5.18
CA SER A 132 5.81 -0.32 -5.40
C SER A 132 5.94 0.44 -4.09
N PRO A 133 6.20 1.76 -4.14
CA PRO A 133 5.97 2.62 -2.99
C PRO A 133 4.58 2.34 -2.44
N PHE A 134 4.46 2.28 -1.12
CA PHE A 134 3.15 2.19 -0.47
C PHE A 134 2.31 3.38 -0.95
N LYS A 135 1.11 3.08 -1.44
CA LYS A 135 0.12 4.07 -1.83
C LYS A 135 -1.23 3.65 -1.26
N LEU A 136 -1.92 4.62 -0.66
CA LEU A 136 -3.35 4.51 -0.39
C LEU A 136 -4.11 4.43 -1.73
N MET A 137 -5.33 3.90 -1.66
CA MET A 137 -6.19 3.77 -2.84
C MET A 137 -6.39 5.12 -3.54
N GLU A 138 -6.46 5.11 -4.86
CA GLU A 138 -6.77 6.32 -5.61
C GLU A 138 -8.20 6.77 -5.31
N LEU A 139 -8.35 8.07 -5.09
CA LEU A 139 -9.62 8.70 -4.78
C LEU A 139 -10.06 9.59 -5.95
N PRO A 140 -11.36 9.66 -6.27
CA PRO A 140 -11.87 10.57 -7.28
C PRO A 140 -11.54 12.03 -6.93
N HIS A 141 -11.25 12.85 -7.95
CA HIS A 141 -10.98 14.27 -7.73
C HIS A 141 -12.20 15.00 -7.14
N VAL A 142 -13.43 14.61 -7.50
CA VAL A 142 -14.66 15.26 -7.01
C VAL A 142 -15.32 14.40 -5.93
N TYR A 143 -15.55 14.98 -4.74
CA TYR A 143 -16.08 14.23 -3.60
C TYR A 143 -17.48 13.64 -3.84
N GLN A 144 -18.31 14.32 -4.63
CA GLN A 144 -19.68 13.88 -4.92
C GLN A 144 -19.74 12.48 -5.55
N ASP A 145 -18.70 12.05 -6.25
CA ASP A 145 -18.63 10.72 -6.86
C ASP A 145 -18.56 9.62 -5.78
N LEU A 146 -17.77 9.86 -4.72
CA LEU A 146 -17.73 8.97 -3.55
C LEU A 146 -19.07 8.98 -2.82
N LEU A 147 -19.64 10.18 -2.60
CA LEU A 147 -20.89 10.33 -1.88
C LEU A 147 -22.02 9.54 -2.55
N ARG A 148 -22.20 9.72 -3.87
CA ARG A 148 -23.22 9.02 -4.67
C ARG A 148 -23.03 7.51 -4.62
N ARG A 149 -21.78 7.05 -4.68
CA ARG A 149 -21.44 5.62 -4.70
C ARG A 149 -21.68 4.93 -3.34
N TYR A 150 -21.43 5.62 -2.24
CA TYR A 150 -21.31 4.98 -0.93
C TYR A 150 -22.39 5.36 0.10
N ILE A 151 -23.09 6.50 -0.03
CA ILE A 151 -24.02 6.98 1.01
C ILE A 151 -25.27 6.11 1.24
N LYS A 152 -25.69 5.34 0.22
CA LYS A 152 -26.86 4.44 0.29
C LYS A 152 -26.49 2.97 0.40
N GLN A 153 -25.21 2.66 0.63
CA GLN A 153 -24.77 1.27 0.73
C GLN A 153 -25.34 0.60 1.98
N ARG A 154 -25.66 -0.68 1.83
CA ARG A 154 -26.18 -1.53 2.91
C ARG A 154 -25.11 -2.49 3.37
N CYS A 155 -25.15 -2.84 4.65
CA CYS A 155 -24.28 -3.88 5.17
C CYS A 155 -24.57 -5.21 4.44
N PRO A 156 -23.55 -5.94 3.95
CA PRO A 156 -23.77 -7.22 3.30
C PRO A 156 -24.30 -8.29 4.27
N ASP A 157 -24.01 -8.18 5.56
CA ASP A 157 -24.34 -9.21 6.55
C ASP A 157 -25.78 -9.06 7.09
N CYS A 158 -26.24 -7.83 7.35
CA CYS A 158 -27.55 -7.58 7.94
C CYS A 158 -28.51 -6.75 7.08
N ASN A 159 -28.08 -6.32 5.88
CA ASN A 159 -28.85 -5.52 4.93
C ASN A 159 -29.40 -4.18 5.46
N SER A 160 -28.97 -3.73 6.65
CA SER A 160 -29.31 -2.41 7.16
C SER A 160 -28.48 -1.34 6.44
N VAL A 161 -29.06 -0.14 6.28
CA VAL A 161 -28.32 1.02 5.76
C VAL A 161 -27.15 1.34 6.69
N LEU A 162 -25.97 1.57 6.12
CA LEU A 162 -24.80 2.02 6.88
C LEU A 162 -25.04 3.47 7.32
N GLU A 163 -25.20 3.69 8.63
CA GLU A 163 -25.39 5.03 9.19
C GLU A 163 -24.14 5.88 8.95
N GLU A 164 -22.97 5.35 9.30
CA GLU A 164 -21.68 6.00 9.06
C GLU A 164 -20.79 5.10 8.20
N PRO A 165 -20.93 5.14 6.86
CA PRO A 165 -20.06 4.39 5.97
C PRO A 165 -18.64 4.97 6.01
N ALA A 166 -17.67 4.10 6.24
CA ALA A 166 -16.26 4.42 6.31
C ALA A 166 -15.49 3.57 5.28
N LEU A 167 -14.76 4.21 4.38
CA LEU A 167 -14.03 3.54 3.30
C LEU A 167 -12.57 3.31 3.72
N CYS A 168 -12.14 2.04 3.79
CA CYS A 168 -10.75 1.70 4.09
C CYS A 168 -9.85 2.07 2.90
N LEU A 169 -8.93 3.02 3.10
CA LEU A 169 -8.03 3.49 2.06
C LEU A 169 -6.87 2.52 1.77
N LEU A 170 -6.75 1.43 2.53
CA LEU A 170 -5.76 0.37 2.30
C LEU A 170 -6.25 -0.69 1.31
N CYS A 171 -7.56 -0.99 1.32
CA CYS A 171 -8.12 -2.11 0.55
C CYS A 171 -9.44 -1.81 -0.18
N GLY A 172 -10.03 -0.63 0.03
CA GLY A 172 -11.30 -0.22 -0.59
C GLY A 172 -12.56 -0.83 0.03
N ARG A 173 -12.47 -1.61 1.12
CA ARG A 173 -13.64 -2.17 1.80
C ARG A 173 -14.37 -1.10 2.61
N LEU A 174 -15.71 -1.11 2.57
CA LEU A 174 -16.54 -0.32 3.48
C LEU A 174 -16.67 -1.01 4.84
N CYS A 175 -16.53 -0.21 5.90
CA CYS A 175 -16.81 -0.57 7.28
C CYS A 175 -17.72 0.49 7.92
N SER A 176 -18.04 0.31 9.19
CA SER A 176 -18.65 1.35 10.02
C SER A 176 -17.92 1.45 11.36
N PRO A 177 -17.71 2.65 11.91
CA PRO A 177 -17.15 2.80 13.25
C PRO A 177 -18.14 2.40 14.34
N THR A 178 -19.45 2.51 14.08
CA THR A 178 -20.52 2.32 15.06
C THR A 178 -20.79 0.82 15.31
N TRP A 179 -20.75 0.42 16.58
CA TRP A 179 -20.91 -0.96 17.03
C TRP A 179 -22.38 -1.42 17.03
N LYS A 180 -22.94 -1.77 15.86
CA LYS A 180 -24.17 -2.58 15.85
C LYS A 180 -23.82 -4.06 16.07
N PRO A 181 -24.52 -4.78 16.96
CA PRO A 181 -24.18 -6.15 17.34
C PRO A 181 -24.23 -7.14 16.17
N CYS A 182 -25.06 -6.88 15.16
CA CYS A 182 -25.12 -7.69 13.93
C CYS A 182 -23.88 -7.56 13.02
N CYS A 183 -23.01 -6.58 13.27
CA CYS A 183 -21.97 -6.12 12.35
C CYS A 183 -20.57 -6.16 12.96
N ARG A 184 -20.35 -6.88 14.07
CA ARG A 184 -19.07 -6.89 14.82
C ARG A 184 -17.84 -7.13 13.94
N GLU A 185 -17.94 -8.00 12.95
CA GLU A 185 -16.84 -8.31 12.01
C GLU A 185 -16.64 -7.25 10.90
N SER A 186 -17.64 -6.40 10.70
CA SER A 186 -17.60 -5.27 9.75
C SER A 186 -17.21 -3.93 10.39
N GLY A 187 -16.90 -3.93 11.70
CA GLY A 187 -16.42 -2.76 12.41
C GLY A 187 -15.01 -2.34 11.95
N CYS A 188 -14.73 -1.04 11.89
CA CYS A 188 -13.44 -0.56 11.39
C CYS A 188 -12.22 -1.04 12.22
N GLN A 189 -12.39 -1.26 13.54
CA GLN A 189 -11.34 -1.86 14.37
C GLN A 189 -11.08 -3.34 14.05
N ALA A 190 -12.15 -4.14 13.89
CA ALA A 190 -12.00 -5.55 13.51
C ALA A 190 -11.37 -5.67 12.12
N HIS A 191 -11.81 -4.81 11.20
CA HIS A 191 -11.25 -4.70 9.86
C HIS A 191 -9.77 -4.30 9.89
N SER A 192 -9.35 -3.32 10.70
CA SER A 192 -7.95 -2.89 10.76
C SER A 192 -7.04 -4.02 11.25
N THR A 193 -7.49 -4.83 12.21
CA THR A 193 -6.77 -6.03 12.66
C THR A 193 -6.56 -7.02 11.53
N ALA A 194 -7.59 -7.31 10.73
CA ALA A 194 -7.51 -8.27 9.63
C ALA A 194 -6.77 -7.73 8.39
N CYS A 195 -6.98 -6.46 8.04
CA CYS A 195 -6.50 -5.86 6.80
C CYS A 195 -5.10 -5.24 6.91
N GLY A 196 -4.80 -4.57 8.03
CA GLY A 196 -3.58 -3.79 8.21
C GLY A 196 -2.83 -4.10 9.49
N ALA A 197 -2.99 -5.34 10.01
CA ALA A 197 -2.35 -5.81 11.25
C ALA A 197 -2.57 -4.85 12.44
N GLY A 198 -3.79 -4.33 12.57
CA GLY A 198 -4.22 -3.39 13.60
C GLY A 198 -4.21 -1.93 13.14
N THR A 199 -3.57 -1.61 12.01
CA THR A 199 -3.56 -0.27 11.43
C THR A 199 -4.65 -0.11 10.37
N GLY A 200 -5.39 0.99 10.40
CA GLY A 200 -6.44 1.29 9.44
C GLY A 200 -6.52 2.79 9.16
N VAL A 201 -6.85 3.12 7.91
CA VAL A 201 -7.02 4.51 7.44
C VAL A 201 -8.37 4.55 6.76
N PHE A 202 -9.33 5.27 7.34
CA PHE A 202 -10.71 5.23 6.90
C PHE A 202 -11.21 6.61 6.51
N LEU A 203 -11.71 6.77 5.29
CA LEU A 203 -12.42 7.99 4.90
C LEU A 203 -13.88 7.90 5.34
N MET A 204 -14.27 8.79 6.23
CA MET A 204 -15.65 8.91 6.72
C MET A 204 -16.51 9.58 5.64
N ILE A 205 -17.37 8.82 4.97
CA ILE A 205 -18.11 9.29 3.78
C ILE A 205 -19.14 10.38 4.11
N ARG A 206 -19.65 10.42 5.35
CA ARG A 206 -20.56 11.50 5.76
C ARG A 206 -19.83 12.70 6.34
N ARG A 207 -18.72 12.48 7.04
CA ARG A 207 -17.99 13.55 7.75
C ARG A 207 -16.91 14.21 6.91
N THR A 208 -16.52 13.60 5.79
CA THR A 208 -15.39 13.98 4.90
C THR A 208 -14.00 13.82 5.53
N THR A 209 -13.89 13.58 6.83
CA THR A 209 -12.65 13.41 7.59
C THR A 209 -12.06 12.00 7.49
N ILE A 210 -10.81 11.85 7.93
CA ILE A 210 -10.13 10.55 8.04
C ILE A 210 -10.19 10.06 9.49
N LEU A 211 -10.51 8.79 9.69
CA LEU A 211 -10.34 8.07 10.94
C LEU A 211 -9.09 7.18 10.84
N LEU A 212 -8.09 7.48 11.66
CA LEU A 212 -6.90 6.66 11.82
C LEU A 212 -7.13 5.66 12.96
N GLN A 213 -6.99 4.38 12.67
CA GLN A 213 -7.11 3.29 13.63
C GLN A 213 -5.75 2.66 13.88
N ARG A 214 -5.37 2.47 15.13
CA ARG A 214 -4.23 1.65 15.53
C ARG A 214 -4.53 0.81 16.76
N SER A 215 -4.76 -0.48 16.55
CA SER A 215 -5.23 -1.41 17.57
C SER A 215 -6.52 -0.89 18.20
N ALA A 216 -6.54 -0.49 19.49
CA ALA A 216 -7.71 0.11 20.14
C ALA A 216 -7.74 1.65 20.09
N ARG A 217 -6.70 2.28 19.54
CA ARG A 217 -6.55 3.74 19.46
C ARG A 217 -7.17 4.29 18.19
N GLN A 218 -7.89 5.39 18.33
CA GLN A 218 -8.49 6.13 17.23
C GLN A 218 -8.04 7.57 17.26
N ALA A 219 -7.74 8.15 16.10
CA ALA A 219 -7.46 9.57 15.98
C ALA A 219 -8.13 10.12 14.73
N PRO A 220 -8.80 11.29 14.81
CA PRO A 220 -9.27 11.97 13.62
C PRO A 220 -8.08 12.57 12.88
N TRP A 221 -8.22 12.71 11.57
CA TRP A 221 -7.30 13.45 10.71
C TRP A 221 -8.13 14.29 9.73
N PRO A 222 -7.67 15.50 9.36
CA PRO A 222 -8.45 16.45 8.57
C PRO A 222 -9.01 15.89 7.25
N SER A 223 -10.02 16.52 6.66
CA SER A 223 -10.50 16.05 5.36
C SER A 223 -9.42 16.17 4.28
N PRO A 224 -9.21 15.15 3.42
CA PRO A 224 -8.38 15.31 2.23
C PRO A 224 -9.10 16.09 1.12
N TYR A 225 -10.39 16.41 1.31
CA TYR A 225 -11.21 17.13 0.37
C TYR A 225 -11.47 18.56 0.86
N LEU A 226 -11.23 19.53 -0.02
CA LEU A 226 -11.34 20.95 0.27
C LEU A 226 -12.23 21.64 -0.75
N ASP A 227 -12.87 22.73 -0.36
CA ASP A 227 -13.55 23.58 -1.33
C ASP A 227 -12.55 24.36 -2.22
N ALA A 228 -13.06 25.14 -3.17
CA ALA A 228 -12.24 25.93 -4.09
C ALA A 228 -11.34 26.98 -3.39
N PHE A 229 -11.59 27.27 -2.11
CA PHE A 229 -10.81 28.21 -1.30
C PHE A 229 -9.85 27.51 -0.34
N GLY A 230 -9.77 26.18 -0.38
CA GLY A 230 -8.92 25.40 0.52
C GLY A 230 -9.51 25.18 1.91
N GLU A 231 -10.82 25.40 2.09
CA GLU A 231 -11.51 25.20 3.36
C GLU A 231 -12.13 23.80 3.46
N GLU A 232 -12.16 23.26 4.68
CA GLU A 232 -12.90 22.02 4.96
C GLU A 232 -14.40 22.27 5.07
N ASP A 233 -15.20 21.28 4.69
CA ASP A 233 -16.65 21.24 4.93
C ASP A 233 -16.98 19.92 5.63
N ILE A 234 -16.67 19.88 6.93
CA ILE A 234 -16.95 18.73 7.79
C ILE A 234 -18.46 18.49 7.80
N GLU A 235 -18.85 17.23 7.61
CA GLU A 235 -20.26 16.83 7.49
C GLU A 235 -21.02 17.47 6.32
N MET A 236 -20.31 18.18 5.43
CA MET A 236 -20.87 18.90 4.29
C MET A 236 -21.97 19.90 4.67
N HIS A 237 -21.88 20.52 5.86
CA HIS A 237 -22.89 21.46 6.35
C HIS A 237 -23.09 22.66 5.43
N ARG A 238 -22.04 23.12 4.75
CA ARG A 238 -22.13 24.25 3.81
C ARG A 238 -22.63 23.82 2.43
N GLY A 239 -22.56 22.54 2.11
CA GLY A 239 -22.98 21.98 0.82
C GLY A 239 -22.12 22.41 -0.35
N LYS A 240 -20.88 22.87 -0.10
CA LYS A 240 -19.99 23.30 -1.18
C LYS A 240 -19.41 22.10 -1.94
N PRO A 241 -19.11 22.24 -3.25
CA PRO A 241 -18.32 21.25 -3.96
C PRO A 241 -16.94 21.10 -3.32
N LEU A 242 -16.53 19.86 -3.07
CA LEU A 242 -15.22 19.53 -2.50
C LEU A 242 -14.38 18.73 -3.49
N TYR A 243 -13.08 19.03 -3.50
CA TYR A 243 -12.09 18.47 -4.41
C TYR A 243 -10.93 17.86 -3.63
N LEU A 244 -10.39 16.76 -4.14
CA LEU A 244 -9.25 16.09 -3.53
C LEU A 244 -8.03 17.02 -3.59
N ASN A 245 -7.45 17.33 -2.44
CA ASN A 245 -6.20 18.05 -2.37
C ASN A 245 -5.03 17.05 -2.41
N GLU A 246 -4.35 16.98 -3.55
CA GLU A 246 -3.29 16.01 -3.82
C GLU A 246 -2.13 16.11 -2.81
N GLU A 247 -1.70 17.33 -2.45
CA GLU A 247 -0.61 17.54 -1.50
C GLU A 247 -0.96 17.00 -0.10
N ARG A 248 -2.16 17.30 0.37
CA ARG A 248 -2.70 16.82 1.65
C ARG A 248 -2.84 15.30 1.63
N TYR A 249 -3.33 14.72 0.54
CA TYR A 249 -3.47 13.28 0.40
C TYR A 249 -2.10 12.57 0.35
N ALA A 250 -1.12 13.15 -0.34
CA ALA A 250 0.26 12.67 -0.36
C ALA A 250 0.90 12.69 1.04
N ALA A 251 0.65 13.74 1.83
CA ALA A 251 1.11 13.83 3.21
C ALA A 251 0.50 12.74 4.11
N LEU A 252 -0.79 12.43 3.94
CA LEU A 252 -1.45 11.30 4.61
C LEU A 252 -0.79 9.98 4.20
N ASN A 253 -0.59 9.75 2.90
CA ASN A 253 0.05 8.55 2.39
C ASN A 253 1.45 8.35 2.98
N TYR A 254 2.26 9.41 3.01
CA TYR A 254 3.61 9.39 3.60
C TYR A 254 3.60 9.08 5.10
N MET A 255 2.69 9.70 5.86
CA MET A 255 2.54 9.43 7.29
C MET A 255 2.20 7.96 7.57
N VAL A 256 1.34 7.36 6.75
CA VAL A 256 0.95 5.95 6.88
C VAL A 256 2.12 5.03 6.49
N ALA A 257 2.75 5.30 5.34
CA ALA A 257 3.90 4.53 4.84
C ALA A 257 5.08 4.50 5.81
N SER A 258 5.32 5.60 6.53
CA SER A 258 6.41 5.75 7.50
C SER A 258 6.07 5.22 8.90
N HIS A 259 4.89 4.62 9.10
CA HIS A 259 4.35 4.28 10.42
C HIS A 259 4.35 5.48 11.39
N GLY A 260 4.23 6.69 10.86
CA GLY A 260 4.34 7.96 11.56
C GLY A 260 3.21 8.25 12.55
N PHE A 261 2.17 7.42 12.61
CA PHE A 261 1.07 7.54 13.57
C PHE A 261 1.58 7.70 15.01
N ASP A 262 2.56 6.88 15.43
CA ASP A 262 3.11 6.94 16.80
C ASP A 262 4.07 8.12 17.03
N ARG A 263 4.42 8.87 15.99
CA ARG A 263 5.41 9.96 16.05
C ARG A 263 4.79 11.33 15.80
N SER A 264 3.59 11.39 15.24
CA SER A 264 2.90 12.63 14.94
C SER A 264 2.22 13.20 16.19
N SER A 265 2.82 14.23 16.77
CA SER A 265 2.29 14.90 17.97
C SER A 265 0.87 15.41 17.80
N LYS A 266 0.49 15.87 16.60
CA LYS A 266 -0.89 16.30 16.28
C LYS A 266 -1.89 15.14 16.38
N VAL A 267 -1.53 13.98 15.83
CA VAL A 267 -2.36 12.76 15.88
C VAL A 267 -2.44 12.22 17.31
N LEU A 268 -1.30 12.17 18.01
CA LEU A 268 -1.24 11.68 19.39
C LEU A 268 -2.08 12.53 20.35
N ARG A 269 -2.10 13.86 20.18
CA ARG A 269 -2.94 14.77 20.99
C ARG A 269 -4.44 14.51 20.82
N GLN A 270 -4.86 14.03 19.65
CA GLN A 270 -6.26 13.78 19.33
C GLN A 270 -6.61 12.29 19.44
N THR A 271 -5.68 11.45 19.93
CA THR A 271 -5.90 10.02 20.06
C THR A 271 -6.79 9.71 21.25
N THR A 272 -7.88 8.99 21.01
CA THR A 272 -8.78 8.45 22.03
C THR A 272 -8.65 6.93 22.09
N LEU A 273 -8.89 6.35 23.28
CA LEU A 273 -9.00 4.91 23.48
C LEU A 273 -10.48 4.52 23.43
N GLY A 274 -10.91 3.94 22.31
CA GLY A 274 -12.29 3.46 22.12
C GLY A 274 -13.38 4.56 22.07
N ALA A 275 -14.28 4.42 21.10
CA ALA A 275 -15.66 4.94 21.00
C ALA A 275 -16.01 6.41 21.38
N PHE A 276 -15.05 7.33 21.57
CA PHE A 276 -15.35 8.72 21.95
C PHE A 276 -15.29 9.74 20.80
N LEU A 277 -15.13 9.29 19.55
CA LEU A 277 -15.17 10.16 18.36
C LEU A 277 -16.48 10.00 17.56
N LEU A 278 -17.57 9.69 18.25
CA LEU A 278 -18.93 9.76 17.72
C LEU A 278 -19.43 11.21 17.81
#